data_AF-A0A3N5XP05-F1
#
_entry.id   AF-A0A3N5XP05-F1
#
_cell.length_a   1.000
_cell.length_b   1.000
_cell.length_c   1.000
_cell.angle_alpha   90.00
_cell.angle_beta   90.00
_cell.angle_gamma   90.00
#
_symmetry.space_group_name_H-M   'P 1'
#
loop_
_entity.id
_entity.type
_entity.pdbx_description
1 polymer ?
#
loop_
_entity_poly.entity_id
_entity_poly.type
_entity_poly.pdbx_seq_one_letter_code
_entity_poly.pdbx_strand_id
1 'polypeptide(L)'
;MRVFLGVLCFIFFASFAVMGQQASAELLKLNDEYSAKYRAGEYSEALVVLDKMLASPDLASVPGARGGLLYNRACLEALTGKRREAIATIHLALESGYTKYTSYATDRDFDSLRTDADFKKLLAEIREKWGPKPLQWDATEAKLSFRLKFDAPDSPELTQLRNEFSMDSVLSGAVTDYEKLIRLARWTSQQWQHDSSHMASKSDPLTILREAKAGGRFICQNYAVVLAGVSRAYGFYPRLLGLLPKDVETRSEAHSVVEVWLPKFQKWVIADAQYGIVPEVAGVPLNALELQKAIADEAGIECRGNSDACSEWKAFILPNTFYLKIAEDQNRFGTKAGEKQLVLVPKGAAQPRKFAGGHEEVFAGSIYTSNPANFYAPPE
;
A
#
# COMPACT_ATOMS: atom_id res chain seq x y z
N MET A 1 18.71 -19.55 1.48
CA MET A 1 17.40 -20.22 1.64
C MET A 1 16.38 -19.14 1.98
N ARG A 2 15.59 -18.69 1.00
CA ARG A 2 14.61 -17.60 1.18
C ARG A 2 13.41 -18.16 1.95
N VAL A 3 13.34 -17.90 3.25
CA VAL A 3 12.06 -18.02 3.97
C VAL A 3 11.21 -16.87 3.46
N PHE A 4 10.31 -17.15 2.52
CA PHE A 4 9.22 -16.24 2.21
C PHE A 4 8.42 -16.08 3.50
N LEU A 5 8.54 -14.93 4.17
CA LEU A 5 7.53 -14.53 5.15
C LEU A 5 6.23 -14.40 4.34
N GLY A 6 5.34 -15.39 4.49
CA GLY A 6 3.93 -15.17 4.22
C GLY A 6 3.52 -13.88 4.94
N VAL A 7 2.68 -13.09 4.26
CA VAL A 7 2.07 -11.86 4.77
C VAL A 7 1.86 -11.99 6.27
N LEU A 8 2.48 -11.09 7.06
CA LEU A 8 2.48 -11.13 8.52
C LEU A 8 1.09 -11.57 9.02
N CYS A 9 1.04 -12.75 9.63
CA CYS A 9 -0.05 -13.11 10.52
C CYS A 9 -0.22 -11.91 11.47
N PHE A 10 -1.38 -11.26 11.42
CA PHE A 10 -1.63 -9.98 12.09
C PHE A 10 -1.16 -10.09 13.54
N ILE A 11 -0.14 -9.31 13.92
CA ILE A 11 0.21 -9.12 15.34
C ILE A 11 -0.97 -8.36 15.92
N PHE A 12 -1.88 -9.12 16.49
CA PHE A 12 -3.22 -8.69 16.81
C PHE A 12 -3.25 -7.48 17.74
N PHE A 13 -2.29 -7.36 18.66
CA PHE A 13 -2.26 -6.28 19.64
C PHE A 13 -1.36 -5.09 19.30
N ALA A 14 -0.62 -5.11 18.18
CA ALA A 14 0.21 -3.97 17.79
C ALA A 14 -0.62 -2.73 17.39
N SER A 15 -1.89 -2.93 16.99
CA SER A 15 -2.78 -1.86 16.52
C SER A 15 -3.73 -1.28 17.57
N PHE A 16 -3.80 -1.84 18.80
CA PHE A 16 -4.80 -1.43 19.81
C PHE A 16 -4.31 -0.37 20.81
N ALA A 17 -3.07 0.10 20.70
CA ALA A 17 -2.53 1.15 21.58
C ALA A 17 -3.25 2.51 21.44
N VAL A 18 -4.13 2.70 20.45
CA VAL A 18 -4.74 4.00 20.09
C VAL A 18 -6.12 4.21 20.74
N MET A 19 -6.77 3.21 21.37
CA MET A 19 -8.14 3.33 21.88
C MET A 19 -8.33 3.17 23.40
N GLY A 20 -7.28 3.35 24.21
CA GLY A 20 -7.41 3.48 25.68
C GLY A 20 -7.94 2.26 26.44
N GLN A 21 -8.22 1.14 25.77
CA GLN A 21 -8.47 -0.17 26.36
C GLN A 21 -7.37 -1.11 25.90
N GLN A 22 -6.43 -1.37 26.81
CA GLN A 22 -5.37 -2.34 26.59
C GLN A 22 -5.89 -3.76 26.85
N ALA A 23 -5.49 -4.68 26.00
CA ALA A 23 -5.67 -6.10 26.26
C ALA A 23 -5.03 -6.49 27.60
N SER A 24 -5.61 -7.48 28.28
CA SER A 24 -5.05 -7.96 29.54
C SER A 24 -3.62 -8.48 29.34
N ALA A 25 -2.80 -8.39 30.39
CA ALA A 25 -1.43 -8.91 30.36
C ALA A 25 -1.39 -10.41 29.99
N GLU A 26 -2.44 -11.16 30.35
CA GLU A 26 -2.59 -12.56 29.97
C GLU A 26 -2.83 -12.74 28.46
N LEU A 27 -3.75 -11.97 27.87
CA LEU A 27 -3.98 -12.01 26.42
C LEU A 27 -2.74 -11.60 25.62
N LEU A 28 -1.99 -10.59 26.08
CA LEU A 28 -0.73 -10.18 25.46
C LEU A 28 0.31 -11.32 25.51
N LYS A 29 0.46 -11.98 26.66
CA LYS A 29 1.37 -13.12 26.81
C LYS A 29 0.98 -14.29 25.90
N LEU A 30 -0.31 -14.62 25.81
CA LEU A 30 -0.80 -15.66 24.91
C LEU A 30 -0.54 -15.29 23.44
N ASN A 31 -0.72 -14.03 23.06
CA ASN A 31 -0.42 -13.57 21.71
C ASN A 31 1.08 -13.69 21.37
N ASP A 32 1.97 -13.39 22.31
CA ASP A 32 3.42 -13.56 22.14
C ASP A 32 3.79 -15.04 22.00
N GLU A 33 3.20 -15.92 22.81
CA GLU A 33 3.37 -17.36 22.72
C GLU A 33 2.89 -17.89 21.36
N TYR A 34 1.67 -17.50 20.94
CA TYR A 34 1.12 -17.83 19.62
C TYR A 34 2.08 -17.40 18.50
N SER A 35 2.55 -16.16 18.55
CA SER A 35 3.45 -15.60 17.53
C SER A 35 4.77 -16.37 17.47
N ALA A 36 5.32 -16.80 18.61
CA ALA A 36 6.52 -17.62 18.66
C ALA A 36 6.29 -19.01 18.06
N LYS A 37 5.18 -19.68 18.41
CA LYS A 37 4.82 -21.01 17.90
C LYS A 37 4.55 -21.00 16.40
N TYR A 38 3.80 -20.02 15.91
CA TYR A 38 3.56 -19.82 14.49
C TYR A 38 4.88 -19.66 13.70
N ARG A 39 5.79 -18.79 14.19
CA ARG A 39 7.11 -18.58 13.54
C ARG A 39 8.00 -19.83 13.56
N ALA A 40 7.83 -20.71 14.56
CA ALA A 40 8.54 -21.98 14.64
C ALA A 40 7.95 -23.07 13.73
N GLY A 41 6.79 -22.83 13.09
CA GLY A 41 6.06 -23.86 12.34
C GLY A 41 5.32 -24.87 13.24
N GLU A 42 5.21 -24.60 14.54
CA GLU A 42 4.53 -25.42 15.54
C GLU A 42 3.02 -25.13 15.50
N TYR A 43 2.38 -25.40 14.36
CA TYR A 43 1.00 -24.97 14.08
C TYR A 43 -0.05 -25.65 14.96
N SER A 44 0.18 -26.89 15.38
CA SER A 44 -0.76 -27.59 16.27
C SER A 44 -0.74 -26.99 17.68
N GLU A 45 0.44 -26.62 18.16
CA GLU A 45 0.65 -25.96 19.43
C GLU A 45 0.13 -24.51 19.40
N ALA A 46 0.39 -23.79 18.30
CA ALA A 46 -0.16 -22.45 18.09
C ALA A 46 -1.70 -22.45 18.11
N LEU A 47 -2.34 -23.50 17.60
CA LEU A 47 -3.80 -23.66 17.62
C LEU A 47 -4.33 -23.78 19.05
N VAL A 48 -3.64 -24.53 19.91
CA VAL A 48 -3.99 -24.64 21.34
C VAL A 48 -3.91 -23.27 22.03
N VAL A 49 -2.92 -22.45 21.67
CA VAL A 49 -2.80 -21.09 22.24
C VAL A 49 -3.94 -20.18 21.76
N LEU A 50 -4.33 -20.27 20.48
CA LEU A 50 -5.51 -19.55 19.96
C LEU A 50 -6.80 -19.97 20.65
N ASP A 51 -7.00 -21.27 20.89
CA ASP A 51 -8.18 -21.76 21.61
C ASP A 51 -8.26 -21.20 23.04
N LYS A 52 -7.10 -21.06 23.74
CA LYS A 52 -7.03 -20.38 25.04
C LYS A 52 -7.41 -18.90 24.93
N MET A 53 -6.92 -18.19 23.92
CA MET A 53 -7.29 -16.77 23.71
C MET A 53 -8.79 -16.61 23.41
N LEU A 54 -9.36 -17.47 22.56
CA LEU A 54 -10.77 -17.46 22.20
C LEU A 54 -11.71 -17.79 23.38
N ALA A 55 -11.22 -18.57 24.34
CA ALA A 55 -11.92 -18.92 25.57
C ALA A 55 -11.73 -17.90 26.72
N SER A 56 -10.78 -16.96 26.58
CA SER A 56 -10.52 -15.98 27.63
C SER A 56 -11.70 -15.01 27.81
N PRO A 57 -12.19 -14.79 29.04
CA PRO A 57 -13.25 -13.82 29.30
C PRO A 57 -12.81 -12.39 28.98
N ASP A 58 -11.50 -12.11 29.09
CA ASP A 58 -10.93 -10.79 28.79
C ASP A 58 -11.06 -10.44 27.31
N LEU A 59 -11.28 -11.40 26.43
CA LEU A 59 -11.44 -11.14 25.00
C LEU A 59 -12.62 -10.20 24.71
N ALA A 60 -13.68 -10.25 25.54
CA ALA A 60 -14.84 -9.38 25.41
C ALA A 60 -14.50 -7.89 25.64
N SER A 61 -13.41 -7.59 26.34
CA SER A 61 -12.91 -6.24 26.60
C SER A 61 -12.13 -5.63 25.43
N VAL A 62 -11.85 -6.42 24.38
CA VAL A 62 -11.11 -5.98 23.20
C VAL A 62 -12.05 -6.00 21.99
N PRO A 63 -12.66 -4.87 21.61
CA PRO A 63 -13.60 -4.83 20.48
C PRO A 63 -12.98 -5.32 19.17
N GLY A 64 -13.71 -6.12 18.40
CA GLY A 64 -13.29 -6.65 17.10
C GLY A 64 -12.23 -7.77 17.16
N ALA A 65 -11.72 -8.07 18.36
CA ALA A 65 -10.68 -9.05 18.57
C ALA A 65 -11.10 -10.46 18.10
N ARG A 66 -12.27 -10.92 18.52
CA ARG A 66 -12.72 -12.28 18.23
C ARG A 66 -12.62 -12.66 16.74
N GLY A 67 -12.98 -11.76 15.83
CA GLY A 67 -12.90 -11.99 14.38
C GLY A 67 -11.48 -12.26 13.90
N GLY A 68 -10.48 -11.48 14.36
CA GLY A 68 -9.09 -11.68 13.96
C GLY A 68 -8.47 -12.96 14.53
N LEU A 69 -8.86 -13.38 15.75
CA LEU A 69 -8.40 -14.67 16.30
C LEU A 69 -9.00 -15.85 15.53
N LEU A 70 -10.28 -15.77 15.13
CA LEU A 70 -10.92 -16.79 14.30
C LEU A 70 -10.29 -16.84 12.91
N TYR A 71 -9.94 -15.70 12.31
CA TYR A 71 -9.16 -15.66 11.07
C TYR A 71 -7.84 -16.42 11.21
N ASN A 72 -7.04 -16.11 12.23
CA ASN A 72 -5.77 -16.78 12.50
C ASN A 72 -5.95 -18.29 12.76
N ARG A 73 -7.04 -18.67 13.43
CA ARG A 73 -7.40 -20.07 13.67
C ARG A 73 -7.66 -20.80 12.36
N ALA A 74 -8.40 -20.18 11.43
CA ALA A 74 -8.64 -20.75 10.12
C ALA A 74 -7.35 -20.93 9.31
N CYS A 75 -6.40 -19.99 9.41
CA CYS A 75 -5.07 -20.12 8.80
C CYS A 75 -4.35 -21.37 9.30
N LEU A 76 -4.27 -21.58 10.62
CA LEU A 76 -3.64 -22.77 11.20
C LEU A 76 -4.35 -24.08 10.82
N GLU A 77 -5.68 -24.07 10.72
CA GLU A 77 -6.44 -25.23 10.26
C GLU A 77 -6.12 -25.58 8.81
N ALA A 78 -6.00 -24.57 7.94
CA ALA A 78 -5.61 -24.76 6.55
C ALA A 78 -4.16 -25.31 6.43
N LEU A 79 -3.22 -24.76 7.22
CA LEU A 79 -1.83 -25.21 7.29
C LEU A 79 -1.68 -26.64 7.84
N THR A 80 -2.58 -27.07 8.72
CA THR A 80 -2.60 -28.42 9.30
C THR A 80 -3.47 -29.41 8.53
N GLY A 81 -4.00 -29.02 7.36
CA GLY A 81 -4.77 -29.90 6.48
C GLY A 81 -6.23 -30.12 6.89
N LYS A 82 -6.72 -29.40 7.90
CA LYS A 82 -8.11 -29.44 8.40
C LYS A 82 -9.02 -28.56 7.54
N ARG A 83 -9.22 -28.97 6.29
CA ARG A 83 -9.83 -28.12 5.25
C ARG A 83 -11.28 -27.71 5.56
N ARG A 84 -12.11 -28.65 6.01
CA ARG A 84 -13.53 -28.38 6.30
C ARG A 84 -13.68 -27.47 7.51
N GLU A 85 -12.84 -27.69 8.52
CA GLU A 85 -12.77 -26.89 9.73
C GLU A 85 -12.31 -25.47 9.41
N ALA A 86 -11.27 -25.31 8.59
CA ALA A 86 -10.80 -23.99 8.15
C ALA A 86 -11.91 -23.19 7.48
N ILE A 87 -12.65 -23.79 6.54
CA ILE A 87 -13.78 -23.14 5.85
C ILE A 87 -14.88 -22.75 6.86
N ALA A 88 -15.25 -23.65 7.78
CA ALA A 88 -16.23 -23.35 8.82
C ALA A 88 -15.76 -22.21 9.74
N THR A 89 -14.48 -22.19 10.12
CA THR A 89 -13.90 -21.13 10.95
C THR A 89 -13.85 -19.78 10.22
N ILE A 90 -13.66 -19.75 8.89
CA ILE A 90 -13.77 -18.51 8.10
C ILE A 90 -15.18 -17.92 8.23
N HIS A 91 -16.24 -18.74 8.15
CA HIS A 91 -17.60 -18.23 8.38
C HIS A 91 -17.75 -17.59 9.75
N LEU A 92 -17.23 -18.21 10.80
CA LEU A 92 -17.24 -17.65 12.16
C LEU A 92 -16.46 -16.33 12.25
N ALA A 93 -15.32 -16.22 11.56
CA ALA A 93 -14.52 -15.00 11.51
C ALA A 93 -15.28 -13.85 10.84
N LEU A 94 -15.98 -14.14 9.73
CA LEU A 94 -16.84 -13.18 9.02
C LEU A 94 -18.02 -12.73 9.87
N GLU A 95 -18.71 -13.66 10.54
CA GLU A 95 -19.80 -13.38 11.49
C GLU A 95 -19.32 -12.53 12.68
N SER A 96 -18.07 -12.74 13.10
CA SER A 96 -17.40 -11.96 14.15
C SER A 96 -16.76 -10.65 13.65
N GLY A 97 -17.03 -10.25 12.39
CA GLY A 97 -16.66 -8.96 11.83
C GLY A 97 -15.34 -8.88 11.07
N TYR A 98 -14.54 -9.96 11.00
CA TYR A 98 -13.31 -9.99 10.20
C TYR A 98 -13.64 -10.20 8.72
N THR A 99 -13.95 -9.09 8.04
CA THR A 99 -14.53 -9.06 6.69
C THR A 99 -13.54 -8.60 5.61
N LYS A 100 -12.24 -8.62 5.92
CA LYS A 100 -11.18 -8.15 5.01
C LYS A 100 -10.97 -9.14 3.87
N TYR A 101 -11.67 -8.95 2.75
CA TYR A 101 -11.59 -9.80 1.55
C TYR A 101 -10.14 -10.11 1.14
N THR A 102 -9.25 -9.10 1.12
CA THR A 102 -7.86 -9.29 0.66
C THR A 102 -7.10 -10.31 1.51
N SER A 103 -7.35 -10.37 2.81
CA SER A 103 -6.75 -11.38 3.69
C SER A 103 -7.07 -12.80 3.20
N TYR A 104 -8.36 -13.11 2.99
CA TYR A 104 -8.77 -14.43 2.48
C TYR A 104 -8.31 -14.69 1.04
N ALA A 105 -8.28 -13.66 0.20
CA ALA A 105 -7.93 -13.79 -1.22
C ALA A 105 -6.45 -14.09 -1.47
N THR A 106 -5.55 -13.64 -0.58
CA THR A 106 -4.10 -13.68 -0.88
C THR A 106 -3.21 -14.23 0.22
N ASP A 107 -3.73 -14.46 1.43
CA ASP A 107 -2.95 -15.13 2.47
C ASP A 107 -2.56 -16.55 2.03
N ARG A 108 -1.26 -16.85 2.15
CA ARG A 108 -0.66 -18.09 1.68
C ARG A 108 -0.98 -19.26 2.60
N ASP A 109 -1.40 -19.00 3.83
CA ASP A 109 -1.85 -20.05 4.75
C ASP A 109 -3.07 -20.79 4.19
N PHE A 110 -3.85 -20.14 3.31
CA PHE A 110 -4.96 -20.75 2.59
C PHE A 110 -4.58 -21.36 1.23
N ASP A 111 -3.30 -21.43 0.86
CA ASP A 111 -2.86 -21.96 -0.45
C ASP A 111 -3.39 -23.38 -0.71
N SER A 112 -3.47 -24.21 0.35
CA SER A 112 -4.00 -25.57 0.30
C SER A 112 -5.51 -25.65 -0.02
N LEU A 113 -6.25 -24.54 0.16
CA LEU A 113 -7.69 -24.44 -0.08
C LEU A 113 -8.02 -23.84 -1.46
N ARG A 114 -7.05 -23.26 -2.17
CA ARG A 114 -7.31 -22.49 -3.41
C ARG A 114 -7.99 -23.30 -4.52
N THR A 115 -7.79 -24.62 -4.54
CA THR A 115 -8.43 -25.53 -5.51
C THR A 115 -9.75 -26.11 -5.03
N ASP A 116 -10.08 -25.97 -3.75
CA ASP A 116 -11.31 -26.50 -3.14
C ASP A 116 -12.55 -25.74 -3.63
N ALA A 117 -13.62 -26.48 -3.96
CA ALA A 117 -14.82 -25.90 -4.55
C ALA A 117 -15.61 -25.05 -3.55
N ASP A 118 -15.68 -25.47 -2.29
CA ASP A 118 -16.41 -24.75 -1.24
C ASP A 118 -15.65 -23.48 -0.86
N PHE A 119 -14.32 -23.54 -0.77
CA PHE A 119 -13.51 -22.35 -0.53
C PHE A 119 -13.60 -21.34 -1.68
N LYS A 120 -13.60 -21.77 -2.95
CA LYS A 120 -13.80 -20.88 -4.11
C LYS A 120 -15.15 -20.17 -4.05
N LYS A 121 -16.21 -20.91 -3.72
CA LYS A 121 -17.55 -20.36 -3.57
C LYS A 121 -17.59 -19.32 -2.44
N LEU A 122 -17.04 -19.67 -1.28
CA LEU A 122 -16.94 -18.76 -0.14
C LEU A 122 -16.15 -17.49 -0.49
N LEU A 123 -15.02 -17.61 -1.20
CA LEU A 123 -14.24 -16.45 -1.60
C LEU A 123 -15.01 -15.51 -2.55
N ALA A 124 -15.81 -16.07 -3.46
CA ALA A 124 -16.70 -15.29 -4.31
C ALA A 124 -17.79 -14.55 -3.51
N GLU A 125 -18.41 -15.20 -2.53
CA GLU A 125 -19.38 -14.59 -1.62
C GLU A 125 -18.76 -13.46 -0.77
N ILE A 126 -17.57 -13.70 -0.22
CA ILE A 126 -16.81 -12.69 0.52
C ILE A 126 -16.50 -11.50 -0.38
N ARG A 127 -16.08 -11.75 -1.62
CA ARG A 127 -15.76 -10.71 -2.59
C ARG A 127 -16.99 -9.87 -2.96
N GLU A 128 -18.12 -10.50 -3.23
CA GLU A 128 -19.35 -9.79 -3.59
C GLU A 128 -19.78 -8.84 -2.47
N LYS A 129 -19.70 -9.32 -1.22
CA LYS A 129 -20.18 -8.58 -0.06
C LYS A 129 -19.17 -7.52 0.43
N TRP A 130 -17.89 -7.87 0.51
CA TRP A 130 -16.84 -7.06 1.15
C TRP A 130 -15.59 -6.83 0.29
N GLY A 131 -15.56 -7.37 -0.93
CA GLY A 131 -14.48 -7.12 -1.88
C GLY A 131 -14.52 -5.71 -2.47
N PRO A 132 -13.53 -5.38 -3.32
CA PRO A 132 -13.44 -4.06 -3.93
C PRO A 132 -14.63 -3.80 -4.86
N LYS A 133 -15.16 -2.58 -4.75
CA LYS A 133 -16.20 -2.04 -5.62
C LYS A 133 -15.65 -0.82 -6.36
N PRO A 134 -16.07 -0.55 -7.61
CA PRO A 134 -15.68 0.66 -8.31
C PRO A 134 -16.12 1.89 -7.51
N LEU A 135 -15.18 2.81 -7.28
CA LEU A 135 -15.50 4.07 -6.61
C LEU A 135 -16.25 4.98 -7.58
N GLN A 136 -17.20 5.74 -7.02
CA GLN A 136 -17.94 6.76 -7.76
C GLN A 136 -17.30 8.13 -7.54
N TRP A 137 -17.43 8.98 -8.55
CA TRP A 137 -16.80 10.31 -8.59
C TRP A 137 -17.83 11.35 -9.04
N ASP A 138 -17.67 12.60 -8.62
CA ASP A 138 -18.55 13.69 -9.02
C ASP A 138 -17.89 14.63 -10.03
N ALA A 139 -18.09 14.32 -11.32
CA ALA A 139 -17.58 15.15 -12.42
C ALA A 139 -18.29 16.51 -12.55
N THR A 140 -19.37 16.75 -11.80
CA THR A 140 -20.14 18.01 -11.85
C THR A 140 -19.63 19.06 -10.88
N GLU A 141 -18.76 18.68 -9.93
CA GLU A 141 -18.12 19.67 -9.05
C GLU A 141 -17.35 20.71 -9.86
N ALA A 142 -17.35 21.94 -9.33
CA ALA A 142 -16.64 23.06 -9.92
C ALA A 142 -15.15 22.73 -10.16
N LYS A 143 -14.62 23.27 -11.26
CA LYS A 143 -13.20 23.17 -11.56
C LYS A 143 -12.38 23.91 -10.50
N LEU A 144 -11.31 23.29 -10.03
CA LEU A 144 -10.38 23.87 -9.07
C LEU A 144 -9.09 24.30 -9.78
N SER A 145 -8.51 25.40 -9.33
CA SER A 145 -7.15 25.79 -9.71
C SER A 145 -6.15 25.22 -8.70
N PHE A 146 -5.45 24.16 -9.10
CA PHE A 146 -4.39 23.53 -8.33
C PHE A 146 -3.20 23.25 -9.25
N ARG A 147 -2.06 23.91 -9.02
CA ARG A 147 -0.93 23.90 -9.95
C ARG A 147 0.31 23.37 -9.28
N LEU A 148 0.78 22.23 -9.79
CA LEU A 148 1.99 21.59 -9.27
C LEU A 148 3.22 22.45 -9.56
N LYS A 149 4.10 22.53 -8.57
CA LYS A 149 5.40 23.21 -8.66
C LYS A 149 6.49 22.16 -8.68
N PHE A 150 7.45 22.25 -9.60
CA PHE A 150 8.53 21.27 -9.74
C PHE A 150 9.88 21.94 -9.68
N ASP A 151 10.92 21.15 -9.37
CA ASP A 151 12.30 21.61 -9.44
C ASP A 151 12.61 22.17 -10.82
N ALA A 152 13.44 23.21 -10.87
CA ALA A 152 13.99 23.69 -12.13
C ALA A 152 14.68 22.53 -12.88
N PRO A 153 14.38 22.30 -14.16
CA PRO A 153 14.88 21.13 -14.90
C PRO A 153 16.41 21.11 -15.03
N ASP A 154 17.06 22.26 -14.90
CA ASP A 154 18.50 22.48 -15.00
C ASP A 154 19.19 22.59 -13.63
N SER A 155 18.52 22.21 -12.53
CA SER A 155 19.13 22.30 -11.21
C SER A 155 20.42 21.45 -11.11
N PRO A 156 21.48 21.97 -10.47
CA PRO A 156 22.74 21.23 -10.30
C PRO A 156 22.56 19.88 -9.60
N GLU A 157 21.62 19.78 -8.66
CA GLU A 157 21.32 18.58 -7.88
C GLU A 157 20.78 17.45 -8.76
N LEU A 158 19.96 17.75 -9.78
CA LEU A 158 19.49 16.73 -10.74
C LEU A 158 20.62 16.21 -11.62
N THR A 159 21.57 17.08 -11.98
CA THR A 159 22.79 16.66 -12.71
C THR A 159 23.69 15.82 -11.82
N GLN A 160 23.86 16.21 -10.56
CA GLN A 160 24.60 15.43 -9.57
C GLN A 160 23.97 14.04 -9.37
N LEU A 161 22.65 13.97 -9.25
CA LEU A 161 21.91 12.71 -9.07
C LEU A 161 22.15 11.73 -10.23
N ARG A 162 22.14 12.22 -11.48
CA ARG A 162 22.45 11.40 -12.66
C ARG A 162 23.87 10.85 -12.64
N ASN A 163 24.83 11.73 -12.36
CA ASN A 163 26.25 11.41 -12.45
C ASN A 163 26.70 10.48 -11.32
N GLU A 164 26.30 10.77 -10.07
CA GLU A 164 26.76 10.02 -8.90
C GLU A 164 26.23 8.57 -8.88
N PHE A 165 25.00 8.36 -9.34
CA PHE A 165 24.35 7.05 -9.35
C PHE A 165 24.36 6.37 -10.72
N SER A 166 25.13 6.90 -11.68
CA SER A 166 25.34 6.30 -13.02
C SER A 166 24.03 5.97 -13.75
N MET A 167 23.05 6.86 -13.64
CA MET A 167 21.67 6.60 -14.06
C MET A 167 21.52 6.35 -15.57
N ASP A 168 22.44 6.84 -16.40
CA ASP A 168 22.38 6.65 -17.86
C ASP A 168 22.47 5.17 -18.24
N SER A 169 23.21 4.38 -17.46
CA SER A 169 23.31 2.94 -17.65
C SER A 169 21.98 2.22 -17.39
N VAL A 170 21.19 2.68 -16.42
CA VAL A 170 19.86 2.15 -16.07
C VAL A 170 18.90 2.26 -17.25
N LEU A 171 19.00 3.37 -18.00
CA LEU A 171 18.15 3.68 -19.13
C LEU A 171 18.66 3.16 -20.47
N SER A 172 19.82 2.50 -20.50
CA SER A 172 20.45 2.04 -21.74
C SER A 172 19.52 1.12 -22.56
N GLY A 173 19.22 1.52 -23.79
CA GLY A 173 18.32 0.79 -24.69
C GLY A 173 16.82 0.98 -24.41
N ALA A 174 16.42 1.87 -23.49
CA ALA A 174 15.03 2.32 -23.39
C ALA A 174 14.73 3.30 -24.54
N VAL A 175 13.75 2.97 -25.37
CA VAL A 175 13.35 3.80 -26.53
C VAL A 175 12.22 4.74 -26.13
N THR A 176 11.30 4.26 -25.30
CA THR A 176 10.12 5.04 -24.90
C THR A 176 10.23 5.54 -23.48
N ASP A 177 9.54 6.64 -23.20
CA ASP A 177 9.40 7.20 -21.85
C ASP A 177 8.74 6.22 -20.87
N TYR A 178 7.85 5.35 -21.37
CA TYR A 178 7.25 4.30 -20.58
C TYR A 178 8.28 3.24 -20.14
N GLU A 179 9.14 2.80 -21.06
CA GLU A 179 10.23 1.87 -20.73
C GLU A 179 11.23 2.49 -19.76
N LYS A 180 11.53 3.78 -19.90
CA LYS A 180 12.38 4.51 -18.95
C LYS A 180 11.74 4.49 -17.55
N LEU A 181 10.45 4.82 -17.43
CA LEU A 181 9.74 4.78 -16.15
C LEU A 181 9.77 3.39 -15.50
N ILE A 182 9.52 2.34 -16.28
CA ILE A 182 9.59 0.94 -15.78
C ILE A 182 10.99 0.62 -15.23
N ARG A 183 12.05 1.00 -15.97
CA ARG A 183 13.44 0.75 -15.57
C ARG A 183 13.83 1.55 -14.33
N LEU A 184 13.41 2.82 -14.24
CA LEU A 184 13.65 3.65 -13.06
C LEU A 184 12.94 3.07 -11.83
N ALA A 185 11.66 2.71 -11.93
CA ALA A 185 10.92 2.10 -10.84
C ALA A 185 11.60 0.81 -10.35
N ARG A 186 11.98 -0.07 -11.29
CA ARG A 186 12.69 -1.31 -10.97
C ARG A 186 14.05 -1.05 -10.33
N TRP A 187 14.84 -0.13 -10.87
CA TRP A 187 16.14 0.23 -10.30
C TRP A 187 15.99 0.80 -8.88
N THR A 188 15.03 1.70 -8.65
CA THR A 188 14.78 2.28 -7.32
C THR A 188 14.42 1.21 -6.30
N SER A 189 13.61 0.22 -6.68
CA SER A 189 13.23 -0.91 -5.78
C SER A 189 14.40 -1.79 -5.34
N GLN A 190 15.54 -1.71 -6.04
CA GLN A 190 16.72 -2.54 -5.78
C GLN A 190 17.77 -1.83 -4.91
N GLN A 191 17.54 -0.56 -4.55
CA GLN A 191 18.55 0.24 -3.83
C GLN A 191 18.63 -0.11 -2.33
N TRP A 192 17.54 -0.60 -1.74
CA TRP A 192 17.53 -1.14 -0.38
C TRP A 192 16.41 -2.17 -0.22
N GLN A 193 16.39 -2.88 0.92
CA GLN A 193 15.24 -3.67 1.33
C GLN A 193 14.32 -2.81 2.18
N HIS A 194 13.00 -2.87 1.94
CA HIS A 194 12.02 -2.09 2.70
C HIS A 194 12.11 -2.35 4.22
N ASP A 195 11.98 -1.27 5.00
CA ASP A 195 11.93 -1.30 6.45
C ASP A 195 10.87 -0.28 6.92
N SER A 196 9.82 -0.76 7.57
CA SER A 196 8.64 0.04 7.94
C SER A 196 8.90 1.06 9.06
N SER A 197 10.07 0.99 9.71
CA SER A 197 10.34 1.72 10.96
C SER A 197 11.40 2.80 10.81
N HIS A 198 12.01 2.94 9.62
CA HIS A 198 13.16 3.81 9.42
C HIS A 198 12.95 4.79 8.26
N MET A 199 13.30 6.04 8.49
CA MET A 199 13.33 7.09 7.47
C MET A 199 14.76 7.58 7.29
N ALA A 200 15.10 8.00 6.06
CA ALA A 200 16.36 8.68 5.80
C ALA A 200 16.43 10.02 6.55
N SER A 201 17.65 10.52 6.79
CA SER A 201 17.83 11.77 7.55
C SER A 201 17.26 13.01 6.86
N LYS A 202 17.16 12.97 5.53
CA LYS A 202 16.55 14.03 4.71
C LYS A 202 15.63 13.45 3.64
N SER A 203 14.60 14.23 3.31
CA SER A 203 13.61 13.91 2.29
C SER A 203 14.06 14.39 0.90
N ASP A 204 15.29 14.04 0.51
CA ASP A 204 15.86 14.33 -0.82
C ASP A 204 16.53 13.09 -1.44
N PRO A 205 16.49 12.93 -2.77
CA PRO A 205 16.98 11.74 -3.46
C PRO A 205 18.48 11.44 -3.22
N LEU A 206 19.34 12.46 -3.19
CA LEU A 206 20.78 12.29 -3.05
C LEU A 206 21.13 11.72 -1.67
N THR A 207 20.57 12.31 -0.61
CA THR A 207 20.80 11.85 0.76
C THR A 207 20.27 10.43 0.95
N ILE A 208 19.03 10.15 0.51
CA ILE A 208 18.43 8.83 0.65
C ILE A 208 19.31 7.76 -0.02
N LEU A 209 19.74 7.99 -1.26
CA LEU A 209 20.55 7.02 -1.99
C LEU A 209 21.95 6.83 -1.39
N ARG A 210 22.58 7.90 -0.88
CA ARG A 210 23.86 7.79 -0.17
C ARG A 210 23.74 6.97 1.11
N GLU A 211 22.69 7.21 1.89
CA GLU A 211 22.45 6.45 3.11
C GLU A 211 22.09 4.98 2.81
N ALA A 212 21.30 4.73 1.76
CA ALA A 212 21.02 3.37 1.28
C ALA A 212 22.32 2.64 0.89
N LYS A 213 23.22 3.30 0.16
CA LYS A 213 24.55 2.76 -0.19
C LYS A 213 25.42 2.47 1.05
N ALA A 214 25.21 3.19 2.15
CA ALA A 214 25.83 2.94 3.44
C ALA A 214 25.13 1.83 4.27
N GLY A 215 24.14 1.14 3.71
CA GLY A 215 23.39 0.06 4.37
C GLY A 215 22.06 0.48 4.98
N GLY A 216 21.64 1.73 4.80
CA GLY A 216 20.34 2.23 5.22
C GLY A 216 19.17 1.51 4.54
N ARG A 217 18.06 1.39 5.27
CA ARG A 217 16.80 0.80 4.79
C ARG A 217 15.65 1.67 5.23
N PHE A 218 14.66 1.85 4.37
CA PHE A 218 13.65 2.89 4.55
C PHE A 218 12.24 2.49 4.13
N ILE A 219 11.28 3.30 4.58
CA ILE A 219 9.85 3.21 4.26
C ILE A 219 9.51 3.56 2.80
N CYS A 220 8.24 3.34 2.43
CA CYS A 220 7.68 3.60 1.11
C CYS A 220 7.92 5.04 0.60
N GLN A 221 7.82 6.04 1.50
CA GLN A 221 7.98 7.44 1.13
C GLN A 221 9.38 7.73 0.57
N ASN A 222 10.44 7.12 1.10
CA ASN A 222 11.80 7.32 0.60
C ASN A 222 11.97 6.73 -0.81
N TYR A 223 11.32 5.59 -1.12
CA TYR A 223 11.29 5.04 -2.49
C TYR A 223 10.61 6.01 -3.46
N ALA A 224 9.46 6.57 -3.06
CA ALA A 224 8.73 7.51 -3.89
C ALA A 224 9.52 8.80 -4.13
N VAL A 225 10.20 9.35 -3.10
CA VAL A 225 11.07 10.52 -3.23
C VAL A 225 12.21 10.26 -4.21
N VAL A 226 12.88 9.11 -4.09
CA VAL A 226 13.98 8.74 -5.01
C VAL A 226 13.46 8.60 -6.43
N LEU A 227 12.37 7.85 -6.66
CA LEU A 227 11.81 7.67 -7.99
C LEU A 227 11.40 9.00 -8.62
N ALA A 228 10.77 9.89 -7.85
CA ALA A 228 10.42 11.22 -8.32
C ALA A 228 11.68 12.02 -8.71
N GLY A 229 12.71 12.02 -7.87
CA GLY A 229 13.98 12.69 -8.15
C GLY A 229 14.67 12.20 -9.42
N VAL A 230 14.86 10.88 -9.55
CA VAL A 230 15.52 10.31 -10.73
C VAL A 230 14.68 10.48 -11.99
N SER A 231 13.35 10.43 -11.90
CA SER A 231 12.48 10.73 -13.04
C SER A 231 12.63 12.20 -13.45
N ARG A 232 12.64 13.13 -12.50
CA ARG A 232 12.82 14.56 -12.77
C ARG A 232 14.15 14.83 -13.48
N ALA A 233 15.20 14.10 -13.12
CA ALA A 233 16.52 14.26 -13.72
C ALA A 233 16.58 13.87 -15.22
N TYR A 234 15.60 13.11 -15.70
CA TYR A 234 15.42 12.77 -17.12
C TYR A 234 14.30 13.57 -17.79
N GLY A 235 13.90 14.70 -17.22
CA GLY A 235 12.95 15.63 -17.84
C GLY A 235 11.49 15.23 -17.68
N PHE A 236 11.19 14.22 -16.86
CA PHE A 236 9.81 13.87 -16.53
C PHE A 236 9.18 14.91 -15.58
N TYR A 237 7.85 14.86 -15.49
CA TYR A 237 7.07 15.53 -14.45
C TYR A 237 6.52 14.48 -13.47
N PRO A 238 7.23 14.19 -12.37
CA PRO A 238 6.78 13.26 -11.34
C PRO A 238 6.10 14.00 -10.19
N ARG A 239 5.02 13.43 -9.65
CA ARG A 239 4.39 13.88 -8.40
C ARG A 239 4.34 12.75 -7.39
N LEU A 240 4.61 13.07 -6.12
CA LEU A 240 4.33 12.14 -5.03
C LEU A 240 2.84 11.97 -4.87
N LEU A 241 2.41 10.71 -4.74
CA LEU A 241 1.04 10.34 -4.52
C LEU A 241 0.92 9.57 -3.20
N GLY A 242 0.16 10.12 -2.27
CA GLY A 242 -0.32 9.42 -1.08
C GLY A 242 -1.53 8.57 -1.42
N LEU A 243 -1.41 7.26 -1.20
CA LEU A 243 -2.49 6.29 -1.26
C LEU A 243 -2.99 6.06 0.16
N LEU A 244 -4.23 6.49 0.41
CA LEU A 244 -4.82 6.48 1.74
C LEU A 244 -6.01 5.50 1.79
N PRO A 245 -6.07 4.64 2.83
CA PRO A 245 -7.18 3.71 3.01
C PRO A 245 -8.45 4.40 3.49
N LYS A 246 -9.60 3.72 3.41
CA LYS A 246 -10.91 4.29 3.81
C LYS A 246 -10.94 4.69 5.29
N ASP A 247 -10.26 3.91 6.13
CA ASP A 247 -10.11 4.06 7.58
C ASP A 247 -8.85 4.86 7.98
N VAL A 248 -8.33 5.71 7.09
CA VAL A 248 -7.10 6.51 7.29
C VAL A 248 -7.07 7.32 8.59
N GLU A 249 -8.23 7.74 9.12
CA GLU A 249 -8.29 8.51 10.37
C GLU A 249 -7.99 7.69 11.61
N THR A 250 -8.09 6.37 11.57
CA THR A 250 -7.85 5.47 12.71
C THR A 250 -6.71 4.49 12.45
N ARG A 251 -6.36 4.26 11.19
CA ARG A 251 -5.27 3.39 10.77
C ARG A 251 -3.95 4.17 10.66
N SER A 252 -2.86 3.54 11.08
CA SER A 252 -1.48 4.06 10.98
C SER A 252 -0.71 3.64 9.73
N GLU A 253 -1.35 2.87 8.85
CA GLU A 253 -0.82 2.45 7.55
C GLU A 253 -1.36 3.33 6.42
N ALA A 254 -0.46 3.77 5.56
CA ALA A 254 -0.73 4.37 4.26
C ALA A 254 0.43 4.02 3.32
N HIS A 255 0.27 4.26 2.02
CA HIS A 255 1.33 4.01 1.06
C HIS A 255 1.69 5.27 0.26
N SER A 256 2.95 5.38 -0.14
CA SER A 256 3.45 6.47 -0.97
C SER A 256 4.04 5.93 -2.25
N VAL A 257 3.58 6.46 -3.38
CA VAL A 257 4.04 6.10 -4.73
C VAL A 257 4.30 7.37 -5.54
N VAL A 258 4.67 7.21 -6.82
CA VAL A 258 4.83 8.33 -7.76
C VAL A 258 3.80 8.20 -8.87
N GLU A 259 3.27 9.32 -9.33
CA GLU A 259 2.67 9.40 -10.67
C GLU A 259 3.56 10.25 -11.58
N VAL A 260 3.80 9.79 -12.80
CA VAL A 260 4.60 10.49 -13.81
C VAL A 260 3.75 10.83 -15.02
N TRP A 261 3.77 12.08 -15.46
CA TRP A 261 3.10 12.47 -16.69
C TRP A 261 3.83 11.89 -17.91
N LEU A 262 3.13 11.08 -18.71
CA LEU A 262 3.65 10.53 -19.96
C LEU A 262 2.93 11.17 -21.15
N PRO A 263 3.61 12.02 -21.95
CA PRO A 263 2.98 12.74 -23.07
C PRO A 263 2.31 11.83 -24.10
N LYS A 264 2.91 10.67 -24.41
CA LYS A 264 2.37 9.67 -25.35
C LYS A 264 0.95 9.22 -24.96
N PHE A 265 0.67 9.11 -23.67
CA PHE A 265 -0.64 8.68 -23.15
C PHE A 265 -1.52 9.86 -22.71
N GLN A 266 -0.99 11.09 -22.74
CA GLN A 266 -1.63 12.30 -22.22
C GLN A 266 -2.23 12.11 -20.82
N LYS A 267 -1.49 11.41 -19.94
CA LYS A 267 -1.94 11.13 -18.59
C LYS A 267 -0.79 10.91 -17.60
N TRP A 268 -1.15 11.05 -16.33
CA TRP A 268 -0.36 10.59 -15.19
C TRP A 268 -0.34 9.04 -15.16
N VAL A 269 0.81 8.46 -14.84
CA VAL A 269 1.00 7.01 -14.73
C VAL A 269 1.58 6.66 -13.38
N ILE A 270 0.92 5.78 -12.63
CA ILE A 270 1.37 5.32 -11.32
C ILE A 270 2.59 4.40 -11.46
N ALA A 271 3.60 4.62 -10.64
CA ALA A 271 4.77 3.78 -10.51
C ALA A 271 5.07 3.58 -9.02
N ASP A 272 5.09 2.31 -8.58
CA ASP A 272 5.40 1.92 -7.22
C ASP A 272 6.87 1.51 -7.13
N ALA A 273 7.69 2.41 -6.60
CA ALA A 273 9.13 2.22 -6.47
C ALA A 273 9.52 1.26 -5.34
N GLN A 274 8.64 0.99 -4.37
CA GLN A 274 8.92 -0.02 -3.35
C GLN A 274 8.90 -1.42 -3.96
N TYR A 275 7.95 -1.67 -4.85
CA TYR A 275 7.82 -2.96 -5.54
C TYR A 275 8.55 -3.00 -6.89
N GLY A 276 8.89 -1.84 -7.46
CA GLY A 276 9.47 -1.75 -8.80
C GLY A 276 8.45 -2.05 -9.90
N ILE A 277 7.20 -1.62 -9.70
CA ILE A 277 6.05 -1.98 -10.53
C ILE A 277 5.43 -0.76 -11.19
N VAL A 278 5.10 -0.90 -12.48
CA VAL A 278 4.22 0.01 -13.22
C VAL A 278 3.07 -0.81 -13.81
N PRO A 279 1.82 -0.65 -13.34
CA PRO A 279 0.70 -1.47 -13.78
C PRO A 279 0.14 -0.99 -15.12
N GLU A 280 -0.34 -1.95 -15.92
CA GLU A 280 -1.06 -1.70 -17.18
C GLU A 280 -2.23 -2.66 -17.37
N VAL A 281 -3.15 -2.27 -18.25
CA VAL A 281 -4.18 -3.15 -18.82
C VAL A 281 -4.04 -3.07 -20.33
N ALA A 282 -3.86 -4.23 -20.99
CA ALA A 282 -3.73 -4.34 -22.44
C ALA A 282 -2.71 -3.35 -23.05
N GLY A 283 -1.53 -3.21 -22.42
CA GLY A 283 -0.46 -2.32 -22.89
C GLY A 283 -0.67 -0.82 -22.61
N VAL A 284 -1.73 -0.45 -21.88
CA VAL A 284 -1.99 0.93 -21.47
C VAL A 284 -1.68 1.08 -19.98
N PRO A 285 -0.65 1.86 -19.59
CA PRO A 285 -0.31 2.06 -18.19
C PRO A 285 -1.44 2.76 -17.45
N LEU A 286 -1.60 2.50 -16.14
CA LEU A 286 -2.70 3.05 -15.35
C LEU A 286 -2.25 4.27 -14.53
N ASN A 287 -3.19 5.18 -14.22
CA ASN A 287 -3.09 6.03 -13.03
C ASN A 287 -3.70 5.32 -11.80
N ALA A 288 -3.61 5.92 -10.61
CA ALA A 288 -4.11 5.28 -9.38
C ALA A 288 -5.64 5.08 -9.36
N LEU A 289 -6.42 5.99 -9.94
CA LEU A 289 -7.88 5.86 -10.05
C LEU A 289 -8.25 4.71 -11.00
N GLU A 290 -7.60 4.65 -12.16
CA GLU A 290 -7.77 3.57 -13.13
C GLU A 290 -7.35 2.23 -12.55
N LEU A 291 -6.27 2.17 -11.76
CA LEU A 291 -5.84 0.98 -11.03
C LEU A 291 -6.92 0.51 -10.04
N GLN A 292 -7.47 1.41 -9.23
CA GLN A 292 -8.54 1.07 -8.28
C GLN A 292 -9.74 0.43 -9.01
N LYS A 293 -10.17 1.07 -10.11
CA LYS A 293 -11.27 0.57 -10.94
C LYS A 293 -10.93 -0.79 -11.58
N ALA A 294 -9.74 -0.92 -12.15
CA ALA A 294 -9.30 -2.16 -12.80
C ALA A 294 -9.22 -3.34 -11.81
N ILE A 295 -8.84 -3.11 -10.56
CA ILE A 295 -8.87 -4.16 -9.52
C ILE A 295 -10.32 -4.51 -9.17
N ALA A 296 -11.19 -3.51 -9.03
CA ALA A 296 -12.60 -3.74 -8.70
C ALA A 296 -13.36 -4.50 -9.81
N ASP A 297 -13.03 -4.23 -11.07
CA ASP A 297 -13.65 -4.84 -12.26
C ASP A 297 -12.93 -6.13 -12.74
N GLU A 298 -11.84 -6.53 -12.08
CA GLU A 298 -11.00 -7.68 -12.50
C GLU A 298 -10.48 -7.55 -13.93
N ALA A 299 -10.09 -6.34 -14.34
CA ALA A 299 -9.76 -5.97 -15.72
C ALA A 299 -8.40 -6.49 -16.24
N GLY A 300 -7.87 -7.59 -15.68
CA GLY A 300 -6.64 -8.23 -16.17
C GLY A 300 -5.38 -7.36 -16.06
N ILE A 301 -5.08 -6.87 -14.85
CA ILE A 301 -3.90 -6.02 -14.61
C ILE A 301 -2.59 -6.81 -14.76
N GLU A 302 -1.70 -6.28 -15.58
CA GLU A 302 -0.31 -6.73 -15.73
C GLU A 302 0.65 -5.76 -15.01
N CYS A 303 1.66 -6.30 -14.34
CA CYS A 303 2.67 -5.50 -13.66
C CYS A 303 3.98 -5.50 -14.46
N ARG A 304 4.40 -4.34 -14.97
CA ARG A 304 5.71 -4.17 -15.63
C ARG A 304 6.80 -3.89 -14.61
N GLY A 305 8.03 -4.29 -14.92
CA GLY A 305 9.18 -4.16 -14.02
C GLY A 305 9.37 -5.44 -13.21
N ASN A 306 8.97 -5.44 -11.94
CA ASN A 306 9.01 -6.61 -11.06
C ASN A 306 7.70 -7.42 -11.12
N SER A 307 7.47 -8.13 -12.23
CA SER A 307 6.23 -8.89 -12.47
C SER A 307 6.00 -10.01 -11.44
N ASP A 308 7.07 -10.57 -10.87
CA ASP A 308 6.99 -11.68 -9.91
C ASP A 308 6.25 -11.29 -8.62
N ALA A 309 6.29 -10.01 -8.24
CA ALA A 309 5.61 -9.48 -7.06
C ALA A 309 4.17 -9.00 -7.35
N CYS A 310 3.65 -9.17 -8.57
CA CYS A 310 2.39 -8.54 -8.98
C CYS A 310 1.17 -8.96 -8.14
N SER A 311 1.08 -10.24 -7.77
CA SER A 311 -0.05 -10.74 -6.98
C SER A 311 -0.06 -10.15 -5.57
N GLU A 312 1.10 -10.19 -4.90
CA GLU A 312 1.31 -9.60 -3.58
C GLU A 312 1.06 -8.09 -3.60
N TRP A 313 1.63 -7.40 -4.59
CA TRP A 313 1.48 -5.97 -4.77
C TRP A 313 0.01 -5.56 -4.96
N LYS A 314 -0.77 -6.27 -5.79
CA LYS A 314 -2.22 -5.99 -5.97
C LYS A 314 -2.99 -6.10 -4.65
N ALA A 315 -2.67 -7.11 -3.84
CA ALA A 315 -3.29 -7.32 -2.54
C ALA A 315 -2.95 -6.19 -1.55
N PHE A 316 -1.70 -5.75 -1.59
CA PHE A 316 -1.16 -4.70 -0.73
C PHE A 316 -1.66 -3.31 -1.12
N ILE A 317 -1.69 -2.98 -2.42
CA ILE A 317 -2.00 -1.62 -2.87
C ILE A 317 -3.49 -1.32 -2.78
N LEU A 318 -4.36 -2.30 -3.04
CA LEU A 318 -5.80 -2.10 -3.12
C LEU A 318 -6.42 -1.44 -1.87
N PRO A 319 -6.16 -1.90 -0.63
CA PRO A 319 -6.74 -1.28 0.55
C PRO A 319 -6.35 0.19 0.71
N ASN A 320 -5.25 0.62 0.10
CA ASN A 320 -4.70 1.96 0.19
C ASN A 320 -5.20 2.90 -0.91
N THR A 321 -5.92 2.44 -1.94
CA THR A 321 -6.36 3.30 -3.06
C THR A 321 -7.77 3.87 -2.88
N PHE A 322 -8.17 4.26 -1.66
CA PHE A 322 -9.51 4.82 -1.41
C PHE A 322 -9.55 6.34 -1.53
N TYR A 323 -8.63 7.05 -0.86
CA TYR A 323 -8.35 8.45 -1.11
C TYR A 323 -6.99 8.61 -1.75
N LEU A 324 -6.87 9.60 -2.64
CA LEU A 324 -5.61 9.94 -3.28
C LEU A 324 -5.21 11.35 -2.86
N LYS A 325 -3.95 11.55 -2.46
CA LYS A 325 -3.47 12.85 -1.98
C LYS A 325 -2.21 13.27 -2.69
N ILE A 326 -2.18 14.52 -3.17
CA ILE A 326 -1.00 15.16 -3.73
C ILE A 326 -0.75 16.50 -3.05
N ALA A 327 0.53 16.84 -2.94
CA ALA A 327 0.97 18.18 -2.56
C ALA A 327 1.03 19.12 -3.78
N GLU A 328 0.90 20.42 -3.56
CA GLU A 328 1.17 21.41 -4.61
C GLU A 328 2.67 21.47 -4.92
N ASP A 329 3.51 21.38 -3.88
CA ASP A 329 4.96 21.47 -4.01
C ASP A 329 5.60 20.10 -4.27
N GLN A 330 6.08 19.90 -5.50
CA GLN A 330 6.81 18.71 -5.92
C GLN A 330 8.33 18.94 -5.98
N ASN A 331 8.84 20.10 -5.53
CA ASN A 331 10.28 20.34 -5.43
C ASN A 331 10.94 19.34 -4.48
N ARG A 332 12.04 18.72 -4.90
CA ARG A 332 12.85 17.79 -4.10
C ARG A 332 14.10 18.47 -3.53
N PHE A 333 14.56 19.53 -4.18
CA PHE A 333 15.76 20.28 -3.80
C PHE A 333 15.37 21.75 -3.55
N GLY A 334 14.80 22.06 -2.37
CA GLY A 334 14.32 23.41 -2.03
C GLY A 334 13.59 23.51 -0.68
N THR A 335 13.18 24.73 -0.30
CA THR A 335 12.50 25.01 0.97
C THR A 335 11.01 24.64 0.89
N LYS A 336 10.54 23.72 1.74
CA LYS A 336 9.11 23.36 1.85
C LYS A 336 8.39 24.39 2.72
N ALA A 337 7.41 25.12 2.18
CA ALA A 337 6.57 26.04 2.94
C ALA A 337 5.09 25.66 2.82
N GLY A 338 4.37 25.64 3.95
CA GLY A 338 2.90 25.62 4.08
C GLY A 338 2.17 24.98 2.92
N GLU A 339 2.22 23.65 2.85
CA GLU A 339 1.91 22.90 1.64
C GLU A 339 0.38 22.84 1.42
N LYS A 340 -0.10 23.57 0.41
CA LYS A 340 -1.45 23.34 -0.12
C LYS A 340 -1.50 21.93 -0.69
N GLN A 341 -2.55 21.18 -0.39
CA GLN A 341 -2.69 19.80 -0.83
C GLN A 341 -4.05 19.61 -1.51
N LEU A 342 -4.14 18.62 -2.40
CA LEU A 342 -5.37 18.21 -3.04
C LEU A 342 -5.64 16.75 -2.69
N VAL A 343 -6.85 16.47 -2.21
CA VAL A 343 -7.31 15.13 -1.86
C VAL A 343 -8.48 14.77 -2.76
N LEU A 344 -8.32 13.72 -3.56
CA LEU A 344 -9.41 13.12 -4.32
C LEU A 344 -10.20 12.19 -3.40
N VAL A 345 -11.49 12.46 -3.27
CA VAL A 345 -12.42 11.79 -2.36
C VAL A 345 -13.56 11.16 -3.16
N PRO A 346 -13.86 9.86 -2.96
CA PRO A 346 -15.01 9.24 -3.62
C PRO A 346 -16.32 9.96 -3.29
N LYS A 347 -17.25 9.99 -4.24
CA LYS A 347 -18.52 10.69 -4.10
C LYS A 347 -19.27 10.18 -2.86
N GLY A 348 -19.65 11.12 -1.98
CA GLY A 348 -20.37 10.82 -0.74
C GLY A 348 -19.52 10.22 0.39
N ALA A 349 -18.20 10.04 0.19
CA ALA A 349 -17.30 9.64 1.27
C ALA A 349 -16.97 10.82 2.20
N ALA A 350 -16.58 10.50 3.42
CA ALA A 350 -16.08 11.49 4.38
C ALA A 350 -14.77 12.10 3.88
N GLN A 351 -14.55 13.37 4.20
CA GLN A 351 -13.27 14.05 3.96
C GLN A 351 -12.38 13.84 5.17
N PRO A 352 -11.30 13.04 5.08
CA PRO A 352 -10.44 12.75 6.23
C PRO A 352 -9.73 14.00 6.71
N ARG A 353 -9.68 14.25 8.02
CA ARG A 353 -9.09 15.44 8.63
C ARG A 353 -7.87 15.15 9.49
N LYS A 354 -7.63 13.87 9.79
CA LYS A 354 -6.50 13.41 10.61
C LYS A 354 -6.01 12.06 10.13
N PHE A 355 -4.80 11.71 10.53
CA PHE A 355 -4.22 10.40 10.29
C PHE A 355 -4.02 9.65 11.62
N ALA A 356 -4.26 8.34 11.62
CA ALA A 356 -3.92 7.44 12.73
C ALA A 356 -4.36 7.89 14.15
N GLY A 357 -5.52 8.52 14.27
CA GLY A 357 -6.13 8.88 15.54
C GLY A 357 -5.75 10.27 16.09
N GLY A 358 -4.75 10.96 15.53
CA GLY A 358 -4.28 12.23 16.11
C GLY A 358 -3.40 13.15 15.25
N HIS A 359 -3.05 12.77 14.02
CA HIS A 359 -2.14 13.56 13.16
C HIS A 359 -2.90 14.46 12.18
N GLU A 360 -3.42 15.59 12.65
CA GLU A 360 -4.18 16.56 11.83
C GLU A 360 -3.30 17.29 10.80
N GLU A 361 -2.01 17.46 11.10
CA GLU A 361 -1.02 18.08 10.22
C GLU A 361 -0.90 17.38 8.87
N VAL A 362 -1.23 16.08 8.80
CA VAL A 362 -1.22 15.28 7.57
C VAL A 362 -2.24 15.79 6.55
N PHE A 363 -3.34 16.41 7.00
CA PHE A 363 -4.39 16.96 6.13
C PHE A 363 -4.49 18.49 6.21
N ALA A 364 -3.59 19.15 6.94
CA ALA A 364 -3.51 20.60 6.96
C ALA A 364 -3.32 21.15 5.54
N GLY A 365 -4.07 22.20 5.18
CA GLY A 365 -4.03 22.79 3.84
C GLY A 365 -4.70 21.96 2.72
N SER A 366 -5.39 20.87 3.06
CA SER A 366 -6.08 20.03 2.08
C SER A 366 -7.33 20.70 1.51
N ILE A 367 -7.40 20.71 0.18
CA ILE A 367 -8.61 20.95 -0.60
C ILE A 367 -9.13 19.60 -1.05
N TYR A 368 -10.43 19.38 -0.90
CA TYR A 368 -11.08 18.13 -1.27
C TYR A 368 -11.84 18.30 -2.57
N THR A 369 -11.81 17.28 -3.43
CA THR A 369 -12.64 17.20 -4.62
C THR A 369 -13.04 15.76 -4.87
N SER A 370 -14.23 15.56 -5.44
CA SER A 370 -14.66 14.29 -6.02
C SER A 370 -14.58 14.29 -7.55
N ASN A 371 -14.15 15.39 -8.17
CA ASN A 371 -13.98 15.48 -9.62
C ASN A 371 -12.56 15.04 -10.04
N PRO A 372 -12.42 13.90 -10.75
CA PRO A 372 -11.10 13.42 -11.18
C PRO A 372 -10.37 14.40 -12.10
N ALA A 373 -11.11 15.23 -12.86
CA ALA A 373 -10.51 16.23 -13.74
C ALA A 373 -9.75 17.34 -12.98
N ASN A 374 -10.14 17.62 -11.73
CA ASN A 374 -9.40 18.53 -10.86
C ASN A 374 -8.06 17.92 -10.40
N PHE A 375 -8.05 16.60 -10.16
CA PHE A 375 -6.88 15.90 -9.62
C PHE A 375 -5.88 15.47 -10.69
N TYR A 376 -6.37 15.17 -11.90
CA TYR A 376 -5.57 14.66 -13.02
C TYR A 376 -5.32 15.71 -14.11
N ALA A 377 -5.35 17.00 -13.76
CA ALA A 377 -4.92 18.06 -14.66
C ALA A 377 -3.47 17.81 -15.15
N PRO A 378 -3.15 18.08 -16.43
CA PRO A 378 -1.78 17.99 -16.93
C PRO A 378 -0.81 18.90 -16.14
N PRO A 379 0.50 18.59 -16.10
CA PRO A 379 1.48 19.55 -15.61
C PRO A 379 1.52 20.78 -16.54
N GLU A 380 1.66 21.97 -15.96
CA GLU A 380 1.81 23.25 -16.67
C GLU A 380 3.28 23.59 -16.93
#